data_AF-A0A7W0ZW67-F1
#
_entry.id   AF-A0A7W0ZW67-F1
#
_cell.length_a   1.000
_cell.length_b   1.000
_cell.length_c   1.000
_cell.angle_alpha   90.00
_cell.angle_beta   90.00
_cell.angle_gamma   90.00
#
_symmetry.space_group_name_H-M   'P 1'
#
loop_
_entity.id
_entity.type
_entity.pdbx_description
1 polymer ?
#
loop_
_entity_poly.entity_id
_entity_poly.type
_entity_poly.pdbx_seq_one_letter_code
_entity_poly.pdbx_strand_id
1 'polypeptide(L)'
;TNAMINQAGCTLLVQLCKESSATLDELVIRYFVIDELLGGREIRAAIHAADYKVAAADQYAALLAFEEVHRSLLRWWIWNENSWKLGPDEVAKAKPKFEAASHALIEALEPAHRLTYEARTQDLLMRGFTPEVATTLARGPMLREAFALLSAVRDTKATLDAAAPALHRVGRELHVDTFDELLATQVPANPWERRFYASLEREASSVRQQAISRIAAGPDFVDKNRERIDRIADGLSAVRQLGAHGLVPLFLILEDYRSLS
;
A
#
# COMPACT_ATOMS: atom_id res chain seq x y z
N THR A 1 13.84 -18.15 -9.90
CA THR A 1 14.11 -18.39 -8.46
C THR A 1 15.25 -17.54 -7.91
N ASN A 2 16.46 -17.54 -8.50
CA ASN A 2 17.58 -16.69 -8.01
C ASN A 2 17.29 -15.18 -8.04
N ALA A 3 16.62 -14.67 -9.07
CA ALA A 3 16.22 -13.26 -9.14
C ALA A 3 15.30 -12.86 -7.98
N MET A 4 14.30 -13.68 -7.65
CA MET A 4 13.39 -13.44 -6.53
C MET A 4 14.12 -13.44 -5.18
N ILE A 5 15.05 -14.38 -4.96
CA ILE A 5 15.85 -14.42 -3.72
C ILE A 5 16.73 -13.16 -3.60
N ASN A 6 17.33 -12.72 -4.71
CA ASN A 6 18.21 -11.54 -4.74
C ASN A 6 17.45 -10.22 -4.50
N GLN A 7 16.16 -10.15 -4.81
CA GLN A 7 15.36 -8.93 -4.71
C GLN A 7 14.45 -8.91 -3.46
N ALA A 8 13.58 -9.91 -3.32
CA ALA A 8 12.63 -10.01 -2.23
C ALA A 8 13.25 -10.49 -0.91
N GLY A 9 14.46 -11.07 -0.98
CA GLY A 9 15.10 -11.76 0.12
C GLY A 9 14.56 -13.19 0.31
N CYS A 10 15.39 -14.05 0.88
CA CYS A 10 15.09 -15.48 1.01
C CYS A 10 13.90 -15.81 1.95
N THR A 11 13.45 -14.87 2.78
CA THR A 11 12.43 -15.11 3.81
C THR A 11 11.03 -14.61 3.45
N LEU A 12 10.87 -13.74 2.44
CA LEU A 12 9.57 -13.09 2.18
C LEU A 12 8.46 -14.11 1.93
N LEU A 13 8.64 -15.00 0.95
CA LEU A 13 7.60 -15.96 0.59
C LEU A 13 7.34 -16.98 1.72
N VAL A 14 8.38 -17.35 2.47
CA VAL A 14 8.25 -18.24 3.63
C VAL A 14 7.45 -17.58 4.75
N GLN A 15 7.59 -16.26 4.95
CA GLN A 15 6.77 -15.50 5.90
C GLN A 15 5.32 -15.42 5.42
N LEU A 16 5.09 -15.10 4.16
CA LEU A 16 3.75 -15.01 3.58
C LEU A 16 3.01 -16.36 3.58
N CYS A 17 3.69 -17.49 3.37
CA CYS A 17 3.11 -18.83 3.55
C CYS A 17 2.67 -19.10 5.00
N LYS A 18 3.29 -18.46 6.00
CA LYS A 18 2.88 -18.60 7.41
C LYS A 18 1.70 -17.68 7.76
N GLU A 19 1.48 -16.64 6.97
CA GLU A 19 0.42 -15.63 7.16
C GLU A 19 -0.84 -15.96 6.35
N SER A 20 -0.79 -16.97 5.47
CA SER A 20 -1.87 -17.30 4.54
C SER A 20 -1.97 -18.79 4.26
N SER A 21 -3.03 -19.20 3.57
CA SER A 21 -3.20 -20.57 3.07
C SER A 21 -2.54 -20.80 1.71
N ALA A 22 -1.92 -19.78 1.11
CA ALA A 22 -1.33 -19.87 -0.22
C ALA A 22 -0.07 -20.75 -0.19
N THR A 23 0.04 -21.63 -1.18
CA THR A 23 1.21 -22.48 -1.36
C THR A 23 2.40 -21.66 -1.86
N LEU A 24 3.62 -22.17 -1.66
CA LEU A 24 4.82 -21.48 -2.14
C LEU A 24 4.80 -21.26 -3.66
N ASP A 25 4.32 -22.24 -4.43
CA ASP A 25 4.25 -22.15 -5.88
C ASP A 25 3.29 -21.04 -6.34
N GLU A 26 2.12 -20.93 -5.70
CA GLU A 26 1.17 -19.83 -5.96
C GLU A 26 1.78 -18.46 -5.63
N LEU A 27 2.50 -18.35 -4.51
CA LEU A 27 3.15 -17.10 -4.13
C LEU A 27 4.28 -16.70 -5.09
N VAL A 28 5.04 -17.66 -5.61
CA VAL A 28 6.06 -17.41 -6.64
C VAL A 28 5.41 -16.85 -7.91
N ILE A 29 4.27 -17.42 -8.33
CA ILE A 29 3.52 -16.93 -9.49
C ILE A 29 3.02 -15.49 -9.25
N ARG A 30 2.36 -15.24 -8.11
CA ARG A 30 1.87 -13.89 -7.74
C ARG A 30 3.01 -12.88 -7.69
N TYR A 31 4.17 -13.29 -7.17
CA TYR A 31 5.36 -12.45 -7.13
C TYR A 31 5.77 -11.99 -8.53
N PHE A 32 5.89 -12.91 -9.49
CA PHE A 32 6.28 -12.57 -10.86
C PHE A 32 5.22 -11.76 -11.60
N VAL A 33 3.93 -12.04 -11.36
CA VAL A 33 2.83 -11.23 -11.90
C VAL A 33 2.93 -9.77 -11.43
N ILE A 34 3.12 -9.55 -10.13
CA ILE A 34 3.31 -8.19 -9.58
C ILE A 34 4.58 -7.54 -10.14
N ASP A 35 5.67 -8.31 -10.21
CA ASP A 35 6.95 -7.79 -10.73
C ASP A 35 6.82 -7.30 -12.17
N GLU A 36 6.11 -8.04 -13.01
CA GLU A 36 5.88 -7.68 -14.41
C GLU A 36 4.90 -6.50 -14.57
N LEU A 37 3.84 -6.45 -13.74
CA LEU A 37 2.94 -5.30 -13.67
C LEU A 37 3.71 -4.01 -13.35
N LEU A 38 4.59 -4.05 -12.35
CA LEU A 38 5.40 -2.92 -11.93
C LEU A 38 6.55 -2.56 -12.90
N GLY A 39 6.88 -3.42 -13.86
CA GLY A 39 8.09 -3.25 -14.67
C GLY A 39 9.37 -3.40 -13.83
N GLY A 40 9.37 -4.37 -12.92
CA GLY A 40 10.42 -4.56 -11.91
C GLY A 40 11.81 -4.79 -12.49
N ARG A 41 11.92 -5.43 -13.66
CA ARG A 41 13.23 -5.59 -14.33
C ARG A 41 13.75 -4.26 -14.83
N GLU A 42 12.89 -3.49 -15.50
CA GLU A 42 13.23 -2.24 -16.14
C GLU A 42 13.62 -1.18 -15.11
N ILE A 43 12.84 -1.04 -14.02
CA ILE A 43 13.13 -0.06 -12.97
C ILE A 43 14.41 -0.39 -12.19
N ARG A 44 14.64 -1.67 -11.85
CA ARG A 44 15.88 -2.07 -11.17
C ARG A 44 17.10 -1.88 -12.07
N ALA A 45 17.00 -2.20 -13.36
CA ALA A 45 18.05 -1.91 -14.33
C ALA A 45 18.32 -0.41 -14.45
N ALA A 46 17.28 0.43 -14.47
CA ALA A 46 17.43 1.88 -14.53
C ALA A 46 18.08 2.47 -13.27
N ILE A 47 17.76 1.95 -12.09
CA ILE A 47 18.42 2.32 -10.83
C ILE A 47 19.90 1.92 -10.86
N HIS A 48 20.23 0.69 -11.29
CA HIS A 48 21.62 0.25 -11.42
C HIS A 48 22.40 1.04 -12.48
N ALA A 49 21.76 1.47 -13.57
CA ALA A 49 22.38 2.30 -14.58
C ALA A 49 22.69 3.74 -14.10
N ALA A 50 22.17 4.13 -12.92
CA ALA A 50 22.51 5.38 -12.26
C ALA A 50 23.82 5.31 -11.47
N ASP A 51 24.55 4.18 -11.54
CA ASP A 51 25.87 4.03 -10.93
C ASP A 51 26.82 5.15 -11.38
N TYR A 52 27.66 5.61 -10.45
CA TYR A 52 28.52 6.78 -10.58
C TYR A 52 27.83 8.14 -10.83
N LYS A 53 26.50 8.19 -10.93
CA LYS A 53 25.72 9.44 -11.08
C LYS A 53 24.92 9.77 -9.82
N VAL A 54 24.36 8.75 -9.19
CA VAL A 54 23.59 8.84 -7.96
C VAL A 54 24.39 8.17 -6.83
N ALA A 55 24.34 8.71 -5.62
CA ALA A 55 25.04 8.11 -4.49
C ALA A 55 24.55 6.67 -4.25
N ALA A 56 25.47 5.76 -3.92
CA ALA A 56 25.14 4.35 -3.71
C ALA A 56 24.06 4.14 -2.62
N ALA A 57 24.08 4.97 -1.57
CA ALA A 57 23.07 4.97 -0.52
C ALA A 57 21.67 5.32 -1.06
N ASP A 58 21.58 6.28 -1.98
CA ASP A 58 20.31 6.69 -2.60
C ASP A 58 19.79 5.63 -3.58
N GLN A 59 20.68 5.00 -4.36
CA GLN A 59 20.31 3.86 -5.21
C GLN A 59 19.77 2.69 -4.37
N TYR A 60 20.42 2.37 -3.25
CA TYR A 60 19.97 1.31 -2.36
C TYR A 60 18.62 1.64 -1.71
N ALA A 61 18.44 2.89 -1.25
CA ALA A 61 17.16 3.36 -0.73
C ALA A 61 16.03 3.28 -1.78
N ALA A 62 16.33 3.61 -3.05
CA ALA A 62 15.38 3.48 -4.15
C ALA A 62 14.97 2.02 -4.40
N LEU A 63 15.92 1.08 -4.40
CA LEU A 63 15.64 -0.35 -4.51
C LEU A 63 14.75 -0.82 -3.37
N LEU A 64 15.09 -0.49 -2.11
CA LEU A 64 14.27 -0.85 -0.96
C LEU A 64 12.86 -0.27 -1.05
N ALA A 65 12.72 0.99 -1.47
CA ALA A 65 11.41 1.62 -1.63
C ALA A 65 10.56 0.91 -2.70
N PHE A 66 11.18 0.47 -3.80
CA PHE A 66 10.52 -0.31 -4.85
C PHE A 66 10.11 -1.70 -4.37
N GLU A 67 11.00 -2.43 -3.68
CA GLU A 67 10.69 -3.74 -3.11
C GLU A 67 9.56 -3.65 -2.07
N GLU A 68 9.45 -2.54 -1.34
CA GLU A 68 8.34 -2.34 -0.40
C GLU A 68 7.00 -2.17 -1.12
N VAL A 69 6.97 -1.55 -2.31
CA VAL A 69 5.76 -1.52 -3.16
C VAL A 69 5.36 -2.93 -3.58
N HIS A 70 6.34 -3.74 -3.99
CA HIS A 70 6.11 -5.14 -4.37
C HIS A 70 5.54 -5.95 -3.19
N ARG A 71 6.16 -5.87 -2.01
CA ARG A 71 5.69 -6.54 -0.78
C ARG A 71 4.27 -6.13 -0.40
N SER A 72 3.97 -4.83 -0.46
CA SER A 72 2.64 -4.29 -0.15
C SER A 72 1.57 -4.88 -1.07
N LEU A 73 1.83 -4.90 -2.39
CA LEU A 73 0.90 -5.47 -3.37
C LEU A 73 0.71 -6.97 -3.20
N LEU A 74 1.79 -7.69 -2.87
CA LEU A 74 1.73 -9.13 -2.64
C LEU A 74 0.92 -9.46 -1.39
N ARG A 75 1.12 -8.72 -0.28
CA ARG A 75 0.30 -8.83 0.93
C ARG A 75 -1.15 -8.52 0.66
N TRP A 76 -1.43 -7.40 -0.02
CA TRP A 76 -2.80 -7.02 -0.37
C TRP A 76 -3.49 -8.15 -1.14
N TRP A 77 -2.83 -8.72 -2.15
CA TRP A 77 -3.41 -9.80 -2.95
C TRP A 77 -3.69 -11.04 -2.12
N ILE A 78 -2.78 -11.44 -1.24
CA ILE A 78 -2.97 -12.60 -0.36
C ILE A 78 -4.14 -12.39 0.59
N TRP A 79 -4.27 -11.21 1.19
CA TRP A 79 -5.35 -10.92 2.13
C TRP A 79 -6.71 -10.80 1.45
N ASN A 80 -6.71 -10.45 0.17
CA ASN A 80 -7.91 -10.20 -0.63
C ASN A 80 -8.11 -11.25 -1.73
N GLU A 81 -7.62 -12.48 -1.52
CA GLU A 81 -7.53 -13.54 -2.54
C GLU A 81 -8.86 -13.91 -3.20
N ASN A 82 -9.97 -13.84 -2.46
CA ASN A 82 -11.32 -14.07 -3.01
C ASN A 82 -11.76 -12.99 -3.99
N SER A 83 -11.13 -11.83 -3.91
CA SER A 83 -11.46 -10.62 -4.65
C SER A 83 -10.44 -10.30 -5.75
N TRP A 84 -9.44 -11.13 -6.04
CA TRP A 84 -8.54 -10.85 -7.16
C TRP A 84 -7.85 -12.11 -7.67
N LYS A 85 -8.11 -12.47 -8.93
CA LYS A 85 -7.42 -13.54 -9.64
C LYS A 85 -6.83 -12.95 -10.91
N LEU A 86 -5.52 -13.00 -11.02
CA LEU A 86 -4.77 -12.56 -12.19
C LEU A 86 -3.73 -13.61 -12.52
N GLY A 87 -3.87 -14.26 -13.67
CA GLY A 87 -2.87 -15.21 -14.17
C GLY A 87 -1.72 -14.52 -14.91
N PRO A 88 -0.58 -15.20 -15.11
CA PRO A 88 0.52 -14.71 -15.94
C PRO A 88 0.08 -14.25 -17.34
N ASP A 89 -0.84 -14.99 -17.97
CA ASP A 89 -1.31 -14.70 -19.33
C ASP A 89 -2.18 -13.43 -19.41
N GLU A 90 -2.64 -12.91 -18.28
CA GLU A 90 -3.50 -11.74 -18.20
C GLU A 90 -2.74 -10.44 -17.89
N VAL A 91 -1.44 -10.55 -17.52
CA VAL A 91 -0.61 -9.42 -17.08
C VAL A 91 -0.57 -8.31 -18.13
N ALA A 92 -0.35 -8.67 -19.39
CA ALA A 92 -0.31 -7.70 -20.49
C ALA A 92 -1.62 -6.89 -20.63
N LYS A 93 -2.78 -7.50 -20.32
CA LYS A 93 -4.09 -6.83 -20.34
C LYS A 93 -4.36 -6.05 -19.06
N ALA A 94 -3.83 -6.50 -17.93
CA ALA A 94 -4.00 -5.86 -16.63
C ALA A 94 -3.10 -4.64 -16.44
N LYS A 95 -1.90 -4.64 -17.03
CA LYS A 95 -0.91 -3.57 -16.87
C LYS A 95 -1.45 -2.17 -17.19
N PRO A 96 -2.14 -1.93 -18.32
CA PRO A 96 -2.73 -0.60 -18.58
C PRO A 96 -3.76 -0.17 -17.54
N LYS A 97 -4.54 -1.11 -16.98
CA LYS A 97 -5.53 -0.82 -15.93
C LYS A 97 -4.86 -0.47 -14.61
N PHE A 98 -3.77 -1.18 -14.28
CA PHE A 98 -2.95 -0.92 -13.10
C PHE A 98 -2.30 0.48 -13.17
N GLU A 99 -1.73 0.83 -14.32
CA GLU A 99 -1.19 2.18 -14.55
C GLU A 99 -2.26 3.26 -14.50
N ALA A 100 -3.44 3.02 -15.11
CA ALA A 100 -4.56 3.95 -15.05
C ALA A 100 -5.06 4.16 -13.61
N ALA A 101 -5.07 3.11 -12.78
CA ALA A 101 -5.44 3.22 -11.38
C ALA A 101 -4.44 4.07 -10.58
N SER A 102 -3.14 3.81 -10.75
CA SER A 102 -2.08 4.64 -10.15
C SER A 102 -2.20 6.12 -10.57
N HIS A 103 -2.46 6.38 -11.86
CA HIS A 103 -2.64 7.74 -12.35
C HIS A 103 -3.90 8.42 -11.79
N ALA A 104 -5.03 7.72 -11.71
CA ALA A 104 -6.25 8.26 -11.12
C ALA A 104 -6.06 8.63 -9.65
N LEU A 105 -5.28 7.85 -8.89
CA LEU A 105 -4.93 8.18 -7.50
C LEU A 105 -4.11 9.46 -7.40
N ILE A 106 -3.16 9.68 -8.31
CA ILE A 106 -2.37 10.92 -8.36
C ILE A 106 -3.25 12.12 -8.70
N GLU A 107 -4.12 11.98 -9.70
CA GLU A 107 -5.01 13.08 -10.09
C GLU A 107 -6.01 13.44 -8.99
N ALA A 108 -6.45 12.45 -8.21
CA ALA A 108 -7.32 12.64 -7.06
C ALA A 108 -6.60 13.19 -5.80
N LEU A 109 -5.27 13.41 -5.83
CA LEU A 109 -4.55 13.97 -4.68
C LEU A 109 -5.03 15.38 -4.34
N GLU A 110 -5.33 15.58 -3.06
CA GLU A 110 -5.57 16.90 -2.49
C GLU A 110 -4.31 17.78 -2.59
N PRO A 111 -4.44 19.13 -2.59
CA PRO A 111 -3.31 20.03 -2.82
C PRO A 111 -2.09 19.78 -1.93
N ALA A 112 -2.30 19.50 -0.64
CA ALA A 112 -1.19 19.20 0.29
C ALA A 112 -0.43 17.92 -0.09
N HIS A 113 -1.14 16.84 -0.42
CA HIS A 113 -0.52 15.58 -0.82
C HIS A 113 0.11 15.67 -2.22
N ARG A 114 -0.47 16.47 -3.12
CA ARG A 114 0.11 16.76 -4.44
C ARG A 114 1.46 17.48 -4.30
N LEU A 115 1.56 18.48 -3.41
CA LEU A 115 2.83 19.13 -3.08
C LEU A 115 3.87 18.15 -2.53
N THR A 116 3.48 17.22 -1.65
CA THR A 116 4.38 16.17 -1.15
C THR A 116 4.88 15.25 -2.26
N TYR A 117 4.00 14.83 -3.17
CA TYR A 117 4.35 14.01 -4.34
C TYR A 117 5.32 14.75 -5.29
N GLU A 118 5.04 16.02 -5.58
CA GLU A 118 5.90 16.86 -6.42
C GLU A 118 7.27 17.10 -5.76
N ALA A 119 7.29 17.43 -4.47
CA ALA A 119 8.52 17.62 -3.70
C ALA A 119 9.38 16.35 -3.69
N ARG A 120 8.77 15.17 -3.51
CA ARG A 120 9.48 13.88 -3.59
C ARG A 120 10.04 13.63 -4.99
N THR A 121 9.29 13.97 -6.03
CA THR A 121 9.77 13.86 -7.41
C THR A 121 10.98 14.76 -7.66
N GLN A 122 10.92 16.02 -7.20
CA GLN A 122 12.03 16.98 -7.30
C GLN A 122 13.25 16.54 -6.49
N ASP A 123 13.07 16.02 -5.28
CA ASP A 123 14.15 15.47 -4.46
C ASP A 123 14.89 14.34 -5.19
N LEU A 124 14.17 13.39 -5.79
CA LEU A 124 14.76 12.30 -6.57
C LEU A 124 15.53 12.82 -7.81
N LEU A 125 15.00 13.82 -8.50
CA LEU A 125 15.70 14.47 -9.61
C LEU A 125 16.99 15.16 -9.15
N MET A 126 16.96 15.88 -8.02
CA MET A 126 18.14 16.54 -7.45
C MET A 126 19.22 15.54 -7.02
N ARG A 127 18.83 14.33 -6.58
CA ARG A 127 19.76 13.24 -6.28
C ARG A 127 20.39 12.61 -7.52
N GLY A 128 19.95 12.99 -8.73
CA GLY A 128 20.53 12.58 -10.00
C GLY A 128 19.80 11.42 -10.70
N PHE A 129 18.63 11.00 -10.21
CA PHE A 129 17.81 10.02 -10.92
C PHE A 129 17.21 10.62 -12.20
N THR A 130 16.99 9.78 -13.21
CA THR A 130 16.29 10.23 -14.43
C THR A 130 14.82 10.54 -14.15
N PRO A 131 14.16 11.39 -14.97
CA PRO A 131 12.74 11.71 -14.78
C PRO A 131 11.82 10.48 -14.70
N GLU A 132 12.12 9.43 -15.46
CA GLU A 132 11.34 8.19 -15.47
C GLU A 132 11.46 7.46 -14.12
N VAL A 133 12.68 7.29 -13.62
CA VAL A 133 12.93 6.62 -12.32
C VAL A 133 12.37 7.45 -11.18
N ALA A 134 12.60 8.77 -11.19
CA ALA A 134 12.08 9.69 -10.17
C ALA A 134 10.56 9.64 -10.10
N THR A 135 9.88 9.67 -11.26
CA THR A 135 8.42 9.57 -11.32
C THR A 135 7.92 8.23 -10.78
N THR A 136 8.49 7.10 -11.21
CA THR A 136 8.08 5.77 -10.72
C THR A 136 8.26 5.63 -9.21
N LEU A 137 9.40 6.07 -8.67
CA LEU A 137 9.68 5.99 -7.23
C LEU A 137 8.81 6.96 -6.41
N ALA A 138 8.48 8.14 -6.93
CA ALA A 138 7.57 9.08 -6.29
C ALA A 138 6.13 8.55 -6.25
N ARG A 139 5.72 7.80 -7.27
CA ARG A 139 4.40 7.15 -7.36
C ARG A 139 4.25 5.92 -6.47
N GLY A 140 5.32 5.47 -5.80
CA GLY A 140 5.31 4.28 -4.94
C GLY A 140 4.08 4.14 -4.02
N PRO A 141 3.68 5.18 -3.26
CA PRO A 141 2.47 5.10 -2.43
C PRO A 141 1.19 4.81 -3.23
N MET A 142 1.02 5.41 -4.40
CA MET A 142 -0.15 5.20 -5.26
C MET A 142 -0.14 3.81 -5.90
N LEU A 143 1.05 3.30 -6.24
CA LEU A 143 1.22 1.94 -6.74
C LEU A 143 0.78 0.90 -5.70
N ARG A 144 1.04 1.12 -4.40
CA ARG A 144 0.60 0.21 -3.31
C ARG A 144 -0.92 0.10 -3.21
N GLU A 145 -1.63 1.18 -3.48
CA GLU A 145 -3.08 1.28 -3.37
C GLU A 145 -3.83 0.92 -4.67
N ALA A 146 -3.11 0.71 -5.78
CA ALA A 146 -3.72 0.45 -7.08
C ALA A 146 -4.64 -0.79 -7.10
N PHE A 147 -4.27 -1.85 -6.38
CA PHE A 147 -5.14 -3.03 -6.27
C PHE A 147 -6.41 -2.77 -5.45
N ALA A 148 -6.32 -2.01 -4.35
CA ALA A 148 -7.47 -1.61 -3.55
C ALA A 148 -8.47 -0.81 -4.41
N LEU A 149 -7.95 0.15 -5.19
CA LEU A 149 -8.75 0.95 -6.11
C LEU A 149 -9.42 0.09 -7.20
N LEU A 150 -8.68 -0.79 -7.86
CA LEU A 150 -9.24 -1.66 -8.90
C LEU A 150 -10.30 -2.63 -8.35
N SER A 151 -10.08 -3.15 -7.15
CA SER A 151 -11.07 -3.97 -6.45
C SER A 151 -12.33 -3.17 -6.13
N ALA A 152 -12.18 -1.95 -5.61
CA ALA A 152 -13.30 -1.06 -5.30
C ALA A 152 -14.11 -0.70 -6.56
N VAL A 153 -13.44 -0.37 -7.67
CA VAL A 153 -14.08 -0.11 -8.97
C VAL A 153 -14.90 -1.31 -9.42
N ARG A 154 -14.37 -2.53 -9.31
CA ARG A 154 -15.12 -3.72 -9.67
C ARG A 154 -16.34 -3.92 -8.76
N ASP A 155 -16.14 -3.86 -7.45
CA ASP A 155 -17.15 -4.23 -6.47
C ASP A 155 -18.32 -3.22 -6.44
N THR A 156 -18.01 -1.94 -6.62
CA THR A 156 -19.01 -0.84 -6.66
C THR A 156 -19.52 -0.53 -8.06
N LYS A 157 -18.86 -1.04 -9.11
CA LYS A 157 -19.07 -0.67 -10.52
C LYS A 157 -18.88 0.84 -10.81
N ALA A 158 -18.17 1.55 -9.94
CA ALA A 158 -17.82 2.96 -10.13
C ALA A 158 -16.72 3.13 -11.19
N THR A 159 -16.50 4.36 -11.65
CA THR A 159 -15.33 4.71 -12.47
C THR A 159 -14.10 4.95 -11.59
N LEU A 160 -12.90 4.91 -12.18
CA LEU A 160 -11.67 5.29 -11.48
C LEU A 160 -11.75 6.73 -10.93
N ASP A 161 -12.32 7.65 -11.70
CA ASP A 161 -12.49 9.06 -11.31
C ASP A 161 -13.40 9.26 -10.09
N ALA A 162 -14.37 8.36 -9.87
CA ALA A 162 -15.22 8.38 -8.69
C ALA A 162 -14.60 7.64 -7.50
N ALA A 163 -13.93 6.51 -7.77
CA ALA A 163 -13.40 5.64 -6.72
C ALA A 163 -12.06 6.15 -6.13
N ALA A 164 -11.21 6.82 -6.91
CA ALA A 164 -9.94 7.33 -6.42
C ALA A 164 -10.10 8.45 -5.36
N PRO A 165 -10.95 9.48 -5.55
CA PRO A 165 -11.25 10.44 -4.49
C PRO A 165 -11.91 9.80 -3.27
N ALA A 166 -12.78 8.80 -3.47
CA ALA A 166 -13.41 8.08 -2.37
C ALA A 166 -12.39 7.31 -1.52
N LEU A 167 -11.38 6.69 -2.14
CA LEU A 167 -10.29 6.01 -1.44
C LEU A 167 -9.49 6.99 -0.56
N HIS A 168 -9.09 8.14 -1.10
CA HIS A 168 -8.40 9.18 -0.33
C HIS A 168 -9.27 9.72 0.81
N ARG A 169 -10.56 9.92 0.54
CA ARG A 169 -11.53 10.38 1.54
C ARG A 169 -11.69 9.36 2.68
N VAL A 170 -11.70 8.06 2.38
CA VAL A 170 -11.71 6.99 3.40
C VAL A 170 -10.49 7.08 4.31
N GLY A 171 -9.30 7.20 3.72
CA GLY A 171 -8.05 7.32 4.49
C GLY A 171 -8.06 8.49 5.46
N ARG A 172 -8.53 9.66 4.98
CA ARG A 172 -8.63 10.90 5.75
C ARG A 172 -9.76 10.90 6.78
N GLU A 173 -11.00 10.71 6.35
CA GLU A 173 -12.19 10.89 7.20
C GLU A 173 -12.34 9.78 8.23
N LEU A 174 -11.79 8.60 7.96
CA LEU A 174 -11.76 7.53 8.96
C LEU A 174 -10.41 7.46 9.67
N HIS A 175 -9.45 8.36 9.41
CA HIS A 175 -8.12 8.36 10.02
C HIS A 175 -7.29 7.07 9.81
N VAL A 176 -7.60 6.28 8.79
CA VAL A 176 -6.83 5.05 8.49
C VAL A 176 -5.40 5.39 8.07
N ASP A 177 -5.18 6.53 7.42
CA ASP A 177 -3.82 6.99 7.05
C ASP A 177 -2.98 7.27 8.31
N THR A 178 -3.60 7.88 9.33
CA THR A 178 -2.94 8.11 10.62
C THR A 178 -2.69 6.80 11.37
N PHE A 179 -3.58 5.82 11.26
CA PHE A 179 -3.37 4.48 11.80
C PHE A 179 -2.15 3.82 11.15
N ASP A 180 -2.06 3.83 9.81
CA ASP A 180 -0.95 3.24 9.06
C ASP A 180 0.38 3.92 9.39
N GLU A 181 0.39 5.26 9.49
CA GLU A 181 1.56 6.03 9.94
C GLU A 181 2.04 5.56 11.32
N LEU A 182 1.13 5.45 12.29
CA LEU A 182 1.46 5.03 13.64
C LEU A 182 1.92 3.57 13.69
N LEU A 183 1.26 2.68 12.93
CA LEU A 183 1.66 1.29 12.83
C LEU A 183 3.07 1.18 12.24
N ALA A 184 3.39 1.92 11.18
CA ALA A 184 4.72 1.92 10.56
C ALA A 184 5.86 2.38 11.48
N THR A 185 5.56 3.12 12.56
CA THR A 185 6.56 3.47 13.59
C THR A 185 6.85 2.33 14.57
N GLN A 186 6.03 1.28 14.59
CA GLN A 186 6.21 0.14 15.50
C GLN A 186 7.27 -0.81 14.97
N VAL A 187 8.19 -1.23 15.84
CA VAL A 187 9.22 -2.22 15.52
C VAL A 187 8.94 -3.49 16.33
N PRO A 188 8.36 -4.54 15.72
CA PRO A 188 8.10 -5.79 16.42
C PRO A 188 9.38 -6.45 16.93
N ALA A 189 9.45 -6.76 18.23
CA ALA A 189 10.63 -7.29 18.88
C ALA A 189 10.81 -8.81 18.70
N ASN A 190 9.73 -9.54 18.43
CA ASN A 190 9.74 -11.00 18.40
C ASN A 190 8.79 -11.60 17.32
N PRO A 191 8.86 -12.91 17.02
CA PRO A 191 8.01 -13.53 16.01
C PRO A 191 6.49 -13.39 16.26
N TRP A 192 6.04 -13.33 17.52
CA TRP A 192 4.62 -13.16 17.85
C TRP A 192 4.14 -11.75 17.57
N GLU A 193 4.92 -10.74 17.98
CA GLU A 193 4.63 -9.34 17.65
C GLU A 193 4.64 -9.10 16.15
N ARG A 194 5.53 -9.75 15.38
CA ARG A 194 5.51 -9.65 13.91
C ARG A 194 4.21 -10.18 13.30
N ARG A 195 3.70 -11.30 13.82
CA ARG A 195 2.40 -11.84 13.40
C ARG A 195 1.26 -10.91 13.79
N PHE A 196 1.33 -10.34 14.99
CA PHE A 196 0.30 -9.41 15.46
C PHE A 196 0.29 -8.14 14.61
N TYR A 197 1.45 -7.55 14.34
CA TYR A 197 1.63 -6.43 13.41
C TYR A 197 1.00 -6.71 12.04
N ALA A 198 1.31 -7.87 11.44
CA ALA A 198 0.74 -8.25 10.15
C ALA A 198 -0.79 -8.44 10.21
N SER A 199 -1.34 -8.88 11.36
CA SER A 199 -2.79 -8.93 11.57
C SER A 199 -3.41 -7.53 11.60
N LEU A 200 -2.77 -6.56 12.26
CA LEU A 200 -3.23 -5.17 12.29
C LEU A 200 -3.23 -4.56 10.89
N GLU A 201 -2.14 -4.74 10.11
CA GLU A 201 -2.06 -4.26 8.72
C GLU A 201 -3.20 -4.85 7.87
N ARG A 202 -3.43 -6.16 7.98
CA ARG A 202 -4.50 -6.85 7.25
C ARG A 202 -5.87 -6.31 7.59
N GLU A 203 -6.14 -6.08 8.86
CA GLU A 203 -7.42 -5.57 9.33
C GLU A 203 -7.66 -4.12 8.91
N ALA A 204 -6.64 -3.25 9.03
CA ALA A 204 -6.71 -1.88 8.52
C ALA A 204 -7.00 -1.86 7.01
N SER A 205 -6.33 -2.74 6.24
CA SER A 205 -6.60 -2.91 4.81
C SER A 205 -8.04 -3.35 4.54
N SER A 206 -8.59 -4.27 5.34
CA SER A 206 -9.99 -4.70 5.22
C SER A 206 -10.98 -3.57 5.53
N VAL A 207 -10.72 -2.79 6.60
CA VAL A 207 -11.53 -1.62 6.97
C VAL A 207 -11.55 -0.61 5.83
N ARG A 208 -10.37 -0.27 5.27
CA ARG A 208 -10.27 0.62 4.10
C ARG A 208 -11.11 0.10 2.94
N GLN A 209 -10.94 -1.17 2.57
CA GLN A 209 -11.66 -1.76 1.44
C GLN A 209 -13.19 -1.72 1.61
N GLN A 210 -13.69 -2.05 2.81
CA GLN A 210 -15.13 -2.02 3.08
C GLN A 210 -15.68 -0.58 3.10
N ALA A 211 -14.92 0.36 3.67
CA ALA A 211 -15.33 1.75 3.81
C ALA A 211 -15.47 2.47 2.47
N ILE A 212 -14.65 2.15 1.46
CA ILE A 212 -14.77 2.75 0.12
C ILE A 212 -16.18 2.53 -0.44
N SER A 213 -16.71 1.31 -0.33
CA SER A 213 -18.04 0.99 -0.83
C SER A 213 -19.15 1.80 -0.14
N ARG A 214 -18.99 2.05 1.17
CA ARG A 214 -19.98 2.78 2.00
C ARG A 214 -19.94 4.27 1.75
N ILE A 215 -18.74 4.85 1.68
CA ILE A 215 -18.54 6.28 1.41
C ILE A 215 -18.94 6.61 -0.03
N ALA A 216 -18.70 5.70 -0.99
CA ALA A 216 -19.19 5.85 -2.36
C ALA A 216 -20.72 5.73 -2.46
N ALA A 217 -21.36 4.90 -1.62
CA ALA A 217 -22.81 4.68 -1.63
C ALA A 217 -23.62 5.76 -0.88
N GLY A 218 -23.03 6.53 0.04
CA GLY A 218 -23.75 7.55 0.79
C GLY A 218 -22.84 8.59 1.44
N PRO A 219 -22.98 9.90 1.11
CA PRO A 219 -22.14 10.95 1.68
C PRO A 219 -22.28 11.10 3.20
N ASP A 220 -23.44 10.72 3.76
CA ASP A 220 -23.78 10.84 5.18
C ASP A 220 -23.17 9.75 6.08
N PHE A 221 -22.44 8.77 5.52
CA PHE A 221 -21.85 7.68 6.32
C PHE A 221 -20.97 8.22 7.46
N VAL A 222 -20.15 9.24 7.14
CA VAL A 222 -19.25 9.87 8.10
C VAL A 222 -20.04 10.66 9.14
N ASP A 223 -21.05 11.42 8.73
CA ASP A 223 -21.89 12.16 9.68
C ASP A 223 -22.64 11.26 10.65
N LYS A 224 -23.17 10.13 10.18
CA LYS A 224 -23.87 9.13 11.02
C LYS A 224 -22.95 8.44 12.03
N ASN A 225 -21.65 8.40 11.75
CA ASN A 225 -20.66 7.72 12.59
C ASN A 225 -19.68 8.68 13.27
N ARG A 226 -19.95 9.99 13.24
CA ARG A 226 -19.04 11.05 13.69
C ARG A 226 -18.51 10.81 15.10
N GLU A 227 -19.38 10.52 16.07
CA GLU A 227 -18.94 10.23 17.45
C GLU A 227 -17.92 9.08 17.55
N ARG A 228 -18.08 8.04 16.72
CA ARG A 228 -17.16 6.89 16.72
C ARG A 228 -15.84 7.23 16.04
N ILE A 229 -15.91 7.98 14.94
CA ILE A 229 -14.74 8.49 14.22
C ILE A 229 -13.92 9.42 15.12
N ASP A 230 -14.58 10.29 15.89
CA ASP A 230 -13.92 11.18 16.84
C ASP A 230 -13.21 10.38 17.95
N ARG A 231 -13.83 9.30 18.47
CA ARG A 231 -13.15 8.40 19.43
C ARG A 231 -11.92 7.71 18.85
N ILE A 232 -11.99 7.28 17.58
CA ILE A 232 -10.85 6.71 16.86
C ILE A 232 -9.73 7.77 16.76
N ALA A 233 -10.07 9.00 16.38
CA ALA A 233 -9.12 10.10 16.27
C ALA A 233 -8.45 10.41 17.63
N ASP A 234 -9.22 10.46 18.71
CA ASP A 234 -8.72 10.66 20.07
C ASP A 234 -7.79 9.51 20.49
N GLY A 235 -8.15 8.27 20.19
CA GLY A 235 -7.31 7.09 20.44
C GLY A 235 -5.97 7.16 19.70
N LEU A 236 -6.00 7.50 18.41
CA LEU A 236 -4.79 7.68 17.59
C LEU A 236 -3.91 8.81 18.13
N SER A 237 -4.52 9.92 18.53
CA SER A 237 -3.81 11.05 19.16
C SER A 237 -3.14 10.64 20.47
N ALA A 238 -3.83 9.88 21.32
CA ALA A 238 -3.27 9.35 22.56
C ALA A 238 -2.07 8.43 22.29
N VAL A 239 -2.17 7.51 21.31
CA VAL A 239 -1.04 6.65 20.91
C VAL A 239 0.15 7.49 20.45
N ARG A 240 -0.09 8.49 19.61
CA ARG A 240 0.96 9.41 19.12
C ARG A 240 1.66 10.15 20.25
N GLN A 241 0.91 10.62 21.25
CA GLN A 241 1.44 11.38 22.39
C GLN A 241 2.23 10.51 23.36
N LEU A 242 1.76 9.28 23.60
CA LEU A 242 2.46 8.36 24.48
C LEU A 242 3.81 7.99 23.83
N GLY A 243 3.85 7.75 22.52
CA GLY A 243 5.05 7.29 21.80
C GLY A 243 4.90 5.83 21.33
N ALA A 244 5.99 5.18 20.89
CA ALA A 244 5.96 3.80 20.41
C ALA A 244 5.68 2.78 21.54
N HIS A 245 4.42 2.72 21.98
CA HIS A 245 3.94 1.85 23.07
C HIS A 245 3.22 0.61 22.54
N GLY A 246 3.92 -0.14 21.71
CA GLY A 246 3.51 -1.48 21.29
C GLY A 246 2.20 -1.51 20.49
N LEU A 247 1.81 -2.73 20.13
CA LEU A 247 0.74 -2.97 19.16
C LEU A 247 -0.66 -2.99 19.80
N VAL A 248 -0.76 -3.07 21.12
CA VAL A 248 -2.04 -3.23 21.85
C VAL A 248 -2.97 -2.02 21.71
N PRO A 249 -2.52 -0.76 21.85
CA PRO A 249 -3.41 0.38 21.66
C PRO A 249 -3.99 0.46 20.24
N LEU A 250 -3.19 0.14 19.22
CA LEU A 250 -3.65 0.09 17.83
C LEU A 250 -4.70 -1.01 17.62
N PHE A 251 -4.54 -2.16 18.28
CA PHE A 251 -5.56 -3.20 18.25
C PHE A 251 -6.92 -2.75 18.81
N LEU A 252 -6.93 -2.01 19.91
CA LEU A 252 -8.19 -1.49 20.48
C LEU A 252 -8.88 -0.52 19.52
N ILE A 253 -8.11 0.31 18.82
CA ILE A 253 -8.64 1.23 17.78
C ILE A 253 -9.23 0.43 16.61
N LEU A 254 -8.66 -0.72 16.23
CA LEU A 254 -9.25 -1.60 15.22
C LEU A 254 -10.61 -2.18 15.63
N GLU A 255 -10.83 -2.48 16.91
CA GLU A 255 -12.16 -2.89 17.38
C GLU A 255 -13.19 -1.77 17.20
N ASP A 256 -12.80 -0.51 17.41
CA ASP A 256 -13.67 0.64 17.12
C ASP A 256 -13.96 0.75 15.62
N TYR A 257 -12.97 0.54 14.75
CA TYR A 257 -13.19 0.47 13.30
C TYR A 257 -14.16 -0.63 12.90
N ARG A 258 -14.03 -1.82 13.48
CA ARG A 258 -14.96 -2.94 13.22
C ARG A 258 -16.38 -2.59 13.64
N SER A 259 -16.55 -1.78 14.68
CA SER A 259 -17.88 -1.33 15.10
C SER A 259 -18.57 -0.41 14.08
N LEU A 260 -17.84 0.17 13.12
CA LEU A 260 -18.41 0.94 12.01
C LEU A 260 -19.12 0.03 10.98
N SER A 261 -19.13 -1.29 11.20
CA SER A 261 -19.73 -2.31 10.34
C SER A 261 -21.26 -2.28 10.29
#